data_AF-A0A7Y8J1Y1-F1
#
_entry.id   AF-A0A7Y8J1Y1-F1
#
_cell.length_a   1.000
_cell.length_b   1.000
_cell.length_c   1.000
_cell.angle_alpha   90.00
_cell.angle_beta   90.00
_cell.angle_gamma   90.00
#
_symmetry.space_group_name_H-M   'P 1'
#
loop_
_entity.id
_entity.type
_entity.pdbx_description
1 polymer ?
#
loop_
_entity_poly.entity_id
_entity_poly.type
_entity_poly.pdbx_seq_one_letter_code
_entity_poly.pdbx_strand_id
1 'polypeptide(L)'
;NYYKDKLDVEGRFVILTFGLLSRNKGIETILRALPGVVRKHPEVVYVILGATHPEVRKRDGEEYRLWLQRLVRDLKLEEHVIFYDRYVEFDELLELIGACDVYVTPYRSREQIVSGTLAYAVGMGKAVVSTPYPYARELLAEGRGELVEYEDAEGLERTILNLVEKPALLHRMRKSAYEFGRRMVWQEVAALYADVFDRAVAAGTRLAPRPSRKPWTAAYQVPEIKLDHLKRLTDDTGIIQHATYGVPDRRFGYTTDDVARALVVVMAYHRQFGDPEAIELANRYLSFTQYAQRPDGRFHNLMNYARQFVDEQGSEDTQGRALWGLGAVVANAPAEPLRALARDMFERAAAHVAELAHPRAIAYAVCGMYHFLQRYPGAALIRRRLLDLAERLAGIYENSRRADWRWFGEESTYANARMPQAMLLAYEVSRDERHLRIGLEALDFLISMTYRDGHFDFIGNQGWYRRGGERAVQDRTGPDAARSTG
;
A
#
# COMPACT_ATOMS: atom_id res chain seq x y z
N ASN A 1 23.33 23.73 -35.15
CA ASN A 1 22.43 22.91 -34.31
C ASN A 1 21.14 23.70 -34.15
N TYR A 2 20.00 23.15 -34.56
CA TYR A 2 18.74 23.89 -34.72
C TYR A 2 18.23 24.54 -33.43
N TYR A 3 18.51 23.96 -32.25
CA TYR A 3 17.94 24.40 -30.97
C TYR A 3 18.75 25.45 -30.19
N LYS A 4 19.89 25.93 -30.73
CA LYS A 4 20.76 26.89 -30.00
C LYS A 4 20.19 28.30 -29.94
N ASP A 5 19.29 28.63 -30.86
CA ASP A 5 18.51 29.88 -30.89
C ASP A 5 17.56 30.01 -29.70
N LYS A 6 16.95 28.90 -29.26
CA LYS A 6 16.05 28.86 -28.09
C LYS A 6 16.75 29.16 -26.76
N LEU A 7 18.08 29.19 -26.77
CA LEU A 7 18.93 29.42 -25.61
C LEU A 7 19.75 30.71 -25.70
N ASP A 8 19.62 31.49 -26.78
CA ASP A 8 20.47 32.66 -27.08
C ASP A 8 21.98 32.33 -27.04
N VAL A 9 22.35 31.13 -27.49
CA VAL A 9 23.73 30.60 -27.49
C VAL A 9 24.18 30.18 -28.89
N GLU A 10 23.72 30.87 -29.93
CA GLU A 10 24.13 30.62 -31.30
C GLU A 10 25.64 30.82 -31.46
N GLY A 11 26.27 29.91 -32.22
CA GLY A 11 27.73 29.91 -32.41
C GLY A 11 28.56 29.52 -31.19
N ARG A 12 27.97 29.43 -29.99
CA ARG A 12 28.66 29.03 -28.76
C ARG A 12 28.84 27.52 -28.65
N PHE A 13 29.84 27.06 -27.91
CA PHE A 13 29.97 25.65 -27.52
C PHE A 13 29.25 25.42 -26.18
N VAL A 14 28.19 24.63 -26.19
CA VAL A 14 27.25 24.54 -25.06
C VAL A 14 27.57 23.34 -24.18
N ILE A 15 27.92 23.58 -22.93
CA ILE A 15 28.01 22.55 -21.89
C ILE A 15 26.71 22.58 -21.08
N LEU A 16 26.10 21.43 -20.82
CA LEU A 16 24.83 21.35 -20.09
C LEU A 16 24.93 20.43 -18.87
N THR A 17 24.38 20.89 -17.76
CA THR A 17 23.90 20.04 -16.66
C THR A 17 22.43 20.33 -16.45
N PHE A 18 21.62 19.29 -16.29
CA PHE A 18 20.21 19.46 -15.96
C PHE A 18 19.71 18.52 -14.88
N GLY A 19 18.60 18.89 -14.26
CA GLY A 19 17.89 18.13 -13.24
C GLY A 19 17.78 18.88 -11.90
N LEU A 20 17.26 18.20 -10.89
CA LEU A 20 17.07 18.80 -9.57
C LEU A 20 18.41 19.16 -8.93
N LEU A 21 18.57 20.44 -8.59
CA LEU A 21 19.79 21.00 -8.04
C LEU A 21 19.97 20.58 -6.58
N SER A 22 21.15 20.04 -6.26
CA SER A 22 21.57 19.66 -4.91
C SER A 22 23.10 19.56 -4.83
N ARG A 23 23.67 19.63 -3.62
CA ARG A 23 25.14 19.56 -3.40
C ARG A 23 25.78 18.29 -4.00
N ASN A 24 25.06 17.18 -4.03
CA ASN A 24 25.56 15.93 -4.61
C ASN A 24 25.85 16.04 -6.12
N LYS A 25 25.23 17.01 -6.83
CA LYS A 25 25.46 17.24 -8.26
C LYS A 25 26.87 17.77 -8.57
N GLY A 26 27.59 18.28 -7.57
CA GLY A 26 29.00 18.69 -7.68
C GLY A 26 29.26 19.78 -8.73
N ILE A 27 28.29 20.66 -8.98
CA ILE A 27 28.39 21.71 -10.02
C ILE A 27 29.56 22.66 -9.74
N GLU A 28 29.99 22.81 -8.49
CA GLU A 28 31.20 23.55 -8.16
C GLU A 28 32.46 23.06 -8.85
N THR A 29 32.56 21.76 -9.17
CA THR A 29 33.74 21.18 -9.81
C THR A 29 33.87 21.67 -11.25
N ILE A 30 32.78 21.70 -12.01
CA ILE A 30 32.79 22.26 -13.37
C ILE A 30 32.98 23.78 -13.34
N LEU A 31 32.36 24.50 -12.40
CA LEU A 31 32.59 25.94 -12.28
C LEU A 31 34.06 26.27 -12.03
N ARG A 32 34.78 25.47 -11.25
CA ARG A 32 36.24 25.63 -11.02
C ARG A 32 37.09 25.27 -12.23
N ALA A 33 36.60 24.41 -13.13
CA ALA A 33 37.29 24.03 -14.37
C ALA A 33 37.13 25.08 -15.49
N LEU A 34 36.00 25.78 -15.52
CA LEU A 34 35.66 26.71 -16.60
C LEU A 34 36.67 27.86 -16.84
N PRO A 35 37.32 28.49 -15.83
CA PRO A 35 38.24 29.61 -16.08
C PRO A 35 39.39 29.28 -17.04
N GLY A 36 39.91 28.06 -17.00
CA GLY A 36 40.95 27.62 -17.94
C GLY A 36 40.40 27.30 -19.33
N VAL A 37 39.17 26.77 -19.40
CA VAL A 37 38.45 26.51 -20.66
C VAL A 37 38.16 27.82 -21.40
N VAL A 38 37.49 28.78 -20.76
CA VAL A 38 37.01 30.02 -21.41
C VAL A 38 38.15 30.96 -21.78
N ARG A 39 39.30 30.87 -21.10
CA ARG A 39 40.52 31.61 -21.46
C ARG A 39 41.05 31.21 -22.84
N LYS A 40 40.88 29.93 -23.22
CA LYS A 40 41.31 29.41 -24.53
C LYS A 40 40.18 29.47 -25.57
N HIS A 41 38.95 29.22 -25.13
CA HIS A 41 37.76 29.10 -25.97
C HIS A 41 36.63 29.97 -25.41
N PRO A 42 36.64 31.30 -25.69
CA PRO A 42 35.68 32.26 -25.14
C PRO A 42 34.25 32.05 -25.68
N GLU A 43 34.07 31.23 -26.70
CA GLU A 43 32.76 30.81 -27.20
C GLU A 43 32.09 29.74 -26.33
N VAL A 44 32.76 29.17 -25.33
CA VAL A 44 32.18 28.18 -24.42
C VAL A 44 31.19 28.82 -23.46
N VAL A 45 30.04 28.19 -23.29
CA VAL A 45 28.99 28.55 -22.32
C VAL A 45 28.54 27.32 -21.54
N TYR A 46 28.34 27.47 -20.24
CA TYR A 46 27.83 26.43 -19.37
C TYR A 46 26.41 26.75 -18.89
N VAL A 47 25.49 25.84 -19.18
CA VAL A 47 24.07 25.96 -18.85
C VAL A 47 23.75 25.04 -17.69
N ILE A 48 23.21 25.61 -16.61
CA ILE A 48 22.71 24.90 -15.44
C ILE A 48 21.18 24.98 -15.47
N LEU A 49 20.54 23.87 -15.83
CA LEU A 49 19.09 23.78 -16.00
C LEU A 49 18.42 23.02 -14.85
N GLY A 50 17.59 23.69 -14.06
CA GLY A 50 16.73 23.01 -13.11
C GLY A 50 16.49 23.76 -11.81
N ALA A 51 15.36 23.40 -11.18
CA ALA A 51 14.98 23.88 -9.87
C ALA A 51 15.77 23.18 -8.73
N THR A 52 15.92 23.84 -7.59
CA THR A 52 16.40 23.21 -6.36
C THR A 52 15.47 22.07 -5.96
N HIS A 53 16.05 20.92 -5.63
CA HIS A 53 15.30 19.72 -5.25
C HIS A 53 14.29 20.06 -4.13
N PRO A 54 13.00 19.67 -4.22
CA PRO A 54 11.97 20.08 -3.25
C PRO A 54 12.35 19.83 -1.80
N GLU A 55 12.89 18.63 -1.50
CA GLU A 55 13.35 18.30 -0.13
C GLU A 55 14.58 19.11 0.32
N VAL A 56 15.48 19.46 -0.59
CA VAL A 56 16.62 20.35 -0.28
C VAL A 56 16.12 21.76 -0.04
N ARG A 57 15.17 22.25 -0.85
CA ARG A 57 14.56 23.58 -0.69
C ARG A 57 13.81 23.71 0.63
N LYS A 58 13.12 22.65 1.07
CA LYS A 58 12.45 22.63 2.38
C LYS A 58 13.43 22.72 3.55
N ARG A 59 14.59 22.04 3.45
CA ARG A 59 15.57 21.94 4.54
C ARG A 59 16.54 23.12 4.59
N ASP A 60 17.10 23.47 3.43
CA ASP A 60 18.25 24.38 3.29
C ASP A 60 17.89 25.64 2.48
N GLY A 61 16.65 25.77 2.00
CA GLY A 61 16.24 26.85 1.11
C GLY A 61 17.01 26.81 -0.22
N GLU A 62 17.43 27.99 -0.69
CA GLU A 62 18.20 28.16 -1.93
C GLU A 62 19.72 28.31 -1.69
N GLU A 63 20.21 27.91 -0.50
CA GLU A 63 21.58 28.18 -0.04
C GLU A 63 22.64 27.71 -1.04
N TYR A 64 22.53 26.47 -1.54
CA TYR A 64 23.49 25.92 -2.50
C TYR A 64 23.49 26.66 -3.84
N ARG A 65 22.31 27.04 -4.35
CA ARG A 65 22.20 27.80 -5.60
C ARG A 65 22.82 29.19 -5.47
N LEU A 66 22.49 29.90 -4.40
CA LEU A 66 23.04 31.23 -4.13
C LEU A 66 24.56 31.16 -3.95
N TRP A 67 25.06 30.09 -3.36
CA TRP A 67 26.50 29.83 -3.28
C TRP A 67 27.14 29.58 -4.65
N LEU A 68 26.53 28.80 -5.54
CA LEU A 68 27.01 28.62 -6.91
C LEU A 68 27.04 29.95 -7.69
N GLN A 69 26.01 30.80 -7.55
CA GLN A 69 25.96 32.12 -8.18
C GLN A 69 27.03 33.08 -7.63
N ARG A 70 27.40 32.98 -6.34
CA ARG A 70 28.55 33.71 -5.78
C ARG A 70 29.85 33.19 -6.38
N LEU A 71 30.03 31.87 -6.43
CA LEU A 71 31.21 31.24 -7.02
C LEU A 71 31.43 31.66 -8.48
N VAL A 72 30.37 31.78 -9.28
CA VAL A 72 30.44 32.29 -10.66
C VAL A 72 31.00 33.71 -10.70
N ARG A 73 30.55 34.61 -9.80
CA ARG A 73 31.05 35.99 -9.71
C ARG A 73 32.50 36.04 -9.23
N ASP A 74 32.85 35.25 -8.22
CA ASP A 74 34.20 35.18 -7.68
C ASP A 74 35.21 34.70 -8.75
N LEU A 75 34.76 33.81 -9.64
CA LEU A 75 35.54 33.28 -10.76
C LEU A 75 35.45 34.14 -12.04
N LYS A 76 34.65 35.22 -12.05
CA LYS A 76 34.42 36.11 -13.20
C LYS A 76 33.87 35.37 -14.44
N LEU A 77 32.88 34.52 -14.23
CA LEU A 77 32.27 33.65 -15.26
C LEU A 77 30.84 34.07 -15.64
N GLU A 78 30.41 35.28 -15.30
CA GLU A 78 29.03 35.75 -15.49
C GLU A 78 28.58 35.72 -16.97
N GLU A 79 29.49 35.95 -17.91
CA GLU A 79 29.21 35.88 -19.36
C GLU A 79 29.24 34.45 -19.93
N HIS A 80 29.69 33.48 -19.13
CA HIS A 80 29.91 32.10 -19.56
C HIS A 80 29.04 31.09 -18.82
N VAL A 81 28.22 31.51 -17.85
CA VAL A 81 27.37 30.61 -17.06
C VAL A 81 25.93 31.12 -17.03
N ILE A 82 25.01 30.28 -17.48
CA ILE A 82 23.57 30.59 -17.54
C ILE A 82 22.83 29.67 -16.57
N PHE A 83 22.03 30.26 -15.67
CA PHE A 83 21.14 29.52 -14.77
C PHE A 83 19.70 29.59 -15.28
N TYR A 84 19.14 28.46 -15.67
CA TYR A 84 17.70 28.32 -15.92
C TYR A 84 17.03 27.70 -14.68
N ASP A 85 16.62 28.57 -13.76
CA ASP A 85 15.94 28.19 -12.53
C ASP A 85 14.45 27.93 -12.74
N ARG A 86 14.14 26.80 -13.39
CA ARG A 86 12.77 26.32 -13.52
C ARG A 86 12.70 24.82 -13.73
N TYR A 87 11.49 24.29 -13.51
CA TYR A 87 11.10 23.04 -14.15
C TYR A 87 10.77 23.34 -15.61
N VAL A 88 11.18 22.43 -16.48
CA VAL A 88 10.85 22.48 -17.91
C VAL A 88 10.01 21.28 -18.26
N GLU A 89 9.07 21.48 -19.18
CA GLU A 89 8.27 20.39 -19.72
C GLU A 89 9.13 19.45 -20.57
N PHE A 90 8.61 18.25 -20.83
CA PHE A 90 9.37 17.20 -21.49
C PHE A 90 9.91 17.61 -22.88
N ASP A 91 9.08 18.22 -23.72
CA ASP A 91 9.49 18.64 -25.07
C ASP A 91 10.58 19.72 -25.00
N GLU A 92 10.43 20.70 -24.11
CA GLU A 92 11.43 21.74 -23.89
C GLU A 92 12.75 21.14 -23.39
N LEU A 93 12.71 20.15 -22.50
CA LEU A 93 13.91 19.44 -22.05
C LEU A 93 14.67 18.79 -23.21
N LEU A 94 13.95 18.15 -24.15
CA LEU A 94 14.56 17.54 -25.32
C LEU A 94 15.21 18.58 -26.24
N GLU A 95 14.61 19.76 -26.39
CA GLU A 95 15.19 20.85 -27.18
C GLU A 95 16.47 21.38 -26.54
N LEU A 96 16.48 21.54 -25.21
CA LEU A 96 17.63 22.02 -24.44
C LEU A 96 18.80 21.01 -24.47
N ILE A 97 18.51 19.72 -24.30
CA ILE A 97 19.49 18.67 -24.53
C ILE A 97 19.92 18.68 -26.01
N GLY A 98 18.97 18.91 -26.91
CA GLY A 98 19.16 19.11 -28.34
C GLY A 98 20.23 20.15 -28.63
N ALA A 99 20.23 21.30 -27.97
CA ALA A 99 21.19 22.39 -28.14
C ALA A 99 22.59 22.08 -27.59
N CYS A 100 22.68 21.20 -26.59
CA CYS A 100 23.92 20.84 -25.88
C CYS A 100 24.99 20.22 -26.79
N ASP A 101 26.25 20.63 -26.56
CA ASP A 101 27.43 20.01 -27.12
C ASP A 101 28.01 18.89 -26.27
N VAL A 102 28.21 19.17 -24.98
CA VAL A 102 28.72 18.22 -23.99
C VAL A 102 27.84 18.26 -22.74
N TYR A 103 27.33 17.10 -22.34
CA TYR A 103 26.57 16.94 -21.10
C TYR A 103 27.52 16.52 -19.97
N VAL A 104 27.40 17.13 -18.78
CA VAL A 104 28.33 16.88 -17.67
C VAL A 104 27.60 16.44 -16.39
N THR A 105 28.10 15.40 -15.73
CA THR A 105 27.62 14.96 -14.41
C THR A 105 28.78 14.77 -13.43
N PRO A 106 29.25 15.85 -12.77
CA PRO A 106 30.40 15.81 -11.87
C PRO A 106 29.97 15.40 -10.45
N TYR A 107 29.21 14.32 -10.31
CA TYR A 107 28.59 13.93 -9.04
C TYR A 107 29.63 13.57 -7.98
N ARG A 108 29.36 13.93 -6.73
CA ARG A 108 30.28 13.69 -5.60
C ARG A 108 30.14 12.30 -4.99
N SER A 109 28.92 11.75 -4.95
CA SER A 109 28.67 10.43 -4.36
C SER A 109 29.15 9.29 -5.26
N ARG A 110 29.95 8.40 -4.68
CA ARG A 110 30.35 7.11 -5.28
C ARG A 110 29.24 6.06 -5.27
N GLU A 111 28.23 6.27 -4.43
CA GLU A 111 27.09 5.35 -4.23
C GLU A 111 25.96 5.59 -5.25
N GLN A 112 26.14 6.51 -6.21
CA GLN A 112 25.12 6.77 -7.23
C GLN A 112 24.94 5.54 -8.15
N ILE A 113 23.82 4.84 -8.00
CA ILE A 113 23.53 3.61 -8.76
C ILE A 113 22.74 3.85 -10.06
N VAL A 114 22.13 5.03 -10.24
CA VAL A 114 21.32 5.37 -11.43
C VAL A 114 21.39 6.88 -11.73
N SER A 115 21.20 7.29 -12.97
CA SER A 115 21.08 8.72 -13.32
C SER A 115 20.18 8.92 -14.52
N GLY A 116 18.94 9.34 -14.29
CA GLY A 116 17.97 9.56 -15.37
C GLY A 116 18.42 10.66 -16.35
N THR A 117 19.09 11.70 -15.85
CA THR A 117 19.57 12.82 -16.68
C THR A 117 20.71 12.38 -17.61
N LEU A 118 21.58 11.49 -17.13
CA LEU A 118 22.59 10.83 -17.94
C LEU A 118 21.97 9.92 -19.01
N ALA A 119 20.93 9.16 -18.64
CA ALA A 119 20.20 8.29 -19.57
C ALA A 119 19.61 9.08 -20.75
N TYR A 120 19.01 10.25 -20.48
CA TYR A 120 18.51 11.16 -21.52
C TYR A 120 19.62 11.68 -22.43
N ALA A 121 20.76 12.12 -21.86
CA ALA A 121 21.87 12.63 -22.66
C ALA A 121 22.44 11.58 -23.61
N VAL A 122 22.65 10.35 -23.14
CA VAL A 122 23.11 9.23 -23.97
C VAL A 122 22.04 8.83 -24.99
N GLY A 123 20.77 8.74 -24.59
CA GLY A 123 19.65 8.46 -25.49
C GLY A 123 19.52 9.46 -26.65
N MET A 124 19.87 10.73 -26.40
CA MET A 124 19.92 11.79 -27.42
C MET A 124 21.27 11.91 -28.14
N GLY A 125 22.18 10.95 -27.94
CA GLY A 125 23.46 10.90 -28.65
C GLY A 125 24.42 12.03 -28.30
N LYS A 126 24.36 12.54 -27.06
CA LYS A 126 25.25 13.61 -26.61
C LYS A 126 26.60 13.07 -26.17
N ALA A 127 27.63 13.87 -26.37
CA ALA A 127 28.92 13.62 -25.73
C ALA A 127 28.75 13.85 -24.23
N VAL A 128 29.28 12.94 -23.42
CA VAL A 128 29.12 12.99 -21.97
C VAL A 128 30.48 12.97 -21.27
N VAL A 129 30.62 13.81 -20.25
CA VAL A 129 31.72 13.73 -19.27
C VAL A 129 31.13 13.52 -17.87
N SER A 130 31.54 12.48 -17.16
CA SER A 130 30.96 12.14 -15.85
C SER A 130 32.01 11.70 -14.84
N THR A 131 31.70 11.78 -13.54
CA THR A 131 32.44 11.03 -12.52
C THR A 131 32.17 9.52 -12.62
N PRO A 132 33.10 8.64 -12.19
CA PRO A 132 33.05 7.21 -12.46
C PRO A 132 32.22 6.43 -11.42
N TYR A 133 30.95 6.81 -11.24
CA TYR A 133 29.98 6.02 -10.45
C TYR A 133 29.50 4.79 -11.25
N PRO A 134 29.03 3.70 -10.60
CA PRO A 134 28.77 2.42 -11.27
C PRO A 134 27.98 2.54 -12.58
N TYR A 135 26.88 3.29 -12.56
CA TYR A 135 26.04 3.50 -13.74
C TYR A 135 26.74 4.28 -14.86
N ALA A 136 27.52 5.32 -14.54
CA ALA A 136 28.28 6.05 -15.54
C ALA A 136 29.39 5.21 -16.17
N ARG A 137 30.07 4.37 -15.38
CA ARG A 137 31.10 3.45 -15.91
C ARG A 137 30.53 2.50 -16.95
N GLU A 138 29.36 1.93 -16.67
CA GLU A 138 28.68 1.02 -17.59
C GLU A 138 28.18 1.75 -18.84
N LEU A 139 27.48 2.88 -18.64
CA LEU A 139 26.83 3.59 -19.74
C LEU A 139 27.82 4.26 -20.68
N LEU A 140 28.94 4.77 -20.16
CA LEU A 140 29.96 5.50 -20.92
C LEU A 140 31.14 4.64 -21.40
N ALA A 141 31.12 3.33 -21.12
CA ALA A 141 32.15 2.39 -21.59
C ALA A 141 32.32 2.44 -23.12
N GLU A 142 33.41 1.87 -23.64
CA GLU A 142 33.65 1.72 -25.08
C GLU A 142 33.60 3.04 -25.87
N GLY A 143 34.04 4.14 -25.26
CA GLY A 143 34.13 5.45 -25.91
C GLY A 143 32.78 6.17 -26.08
N ARG A 144 31.77 5.80 -25.30
CA ARG A 144 30.45 6.45 -25.26
C ARG A 144 30.42 7.73 -24.42
N GLY A 145 31.48 7.96 -23.64
CA GLY A 145 31.74 9.20 -22.90
C GLY A 145 33.15 9.20 -22.33
N GLU A 146 33.46 10.23 -21.56
CA GLU A 146 34.70 10.34 -20.80
C GLU A 146 34.43 10.32 -19.30
N LEU A 147 35.33 9.70 -18.55
CA LEU A 147 35.28 9.65 -17.10
C LEU A 147 36.38 10.52 -16.50
N VAL A 148 35.99 11.36 -15.53
CA VAL A 148 36.91 12.24 -14.79
C VAL A 148 36.81 11.90 -13.31
N GLU A 149 37.93 11.88 -12.60
CA GLU A 149 37.93 11.55 -11.16
C GLU A 149 37.07 12.50 -10.33
N TYR A 150 36.62 12.00 -9.18
CA TYR A 150 35.76 12.77 -8.28
C TYR A 150 36.46 14.04 -7.79
N GLU A 151 35.75 15.17 -7.86
CA GLU A 151 36.24 16.48 -7.41
C GLU A 151 37.49 17.00 -8.16
N ASP A 152 37.84 16.40 -9.31
CA ASP A 152 38.98 16.76 -10.15
C ASP A 152 38.62 17.84 -11.20
N ALA A 153 38.70 19.11 -10.79
CA ALA A 153 38.44 20.24 -11.67
C ALA A 153 39.47 20.35 -12.82
N GLU A 154 40.74 20.01 -12.58
CA GLU A 154 41.80 20.08 -13.59
C GLU A 154 41.62 19.00 -14.67
N GLY A 155 41.28 17.77 -14.25
CA GLY A 155 40.91 16.69 -15.17
C GLY A 155 39.68 17.02 -15.99
N LEU A 156 38.69 17.69 -15.39
CA LEU A 156 37.49 18.13 -16.09
C LEU A 156 37.80 19.22 -17.12
N GLU A 157 38.63 20.21 -16.76
CA GLU A 157 39.12 21.25 -17.68
C GLU A 157 39.82 20.62 -18.89
N ARG A 158 40.80 19.74 -18.65
CA ARG A 158 41.56 19.06 -19.71
C ARG A 158 40.65 18.26 -20.64
N THR A 159 39.66 17.58 -20.08
CA THR A 159 38.72 16.75 -20.85
C THR A 159 37.82 17.61 -21.73
N ILE A 160 37.27 18.71 -21.18
CA ILE A 160 36.45 19.67 -21.94
C ILE A 160 37.27 20.30 -23.06
N LEU A 161 38.47 20.80 -22.78
CA LEU A 161 39.37 21.36 -23.80
C LEU A 161 39.63 20.38 -24.94
N ASN A 162 39.94 19.12 -24.60
CA ASN A 162 40.19 18.08 -25.59
C ASN A 162 38.97 17.81 -26.49
N LEU A 163 37.74 17.91 -25.96
CA LEU A 163 36.51 17.74 -26.73
C LEU A 163 36.18 18.95 -27.61
N VAL A 164 36.43 20.16 -27.12
CA VAL A 164 36.27 21.41 -27.88
C VAL A 164 37.27 21.45 -29.05
N GLU A 165 38.53 21.12 -28.79
CA GLU A 165 39.63 21.21 -29.77
C GLU A 165 39.65 20.07 -30.80
N LYS A 166 38.98 18.94 -30.51
CA LYS A 166 38.94 17.77 -31.41
C LYS A 166 37.51 17.41 -31.82
N PRO A 167 36.93 18.13 -32.80
CA PRO A 167 35.58 17.84 -33.29
C PRO A 167 35.37 16.38 -33.73
N ALA A 168 36.39 15.76 -34.32
CA ALA A 168 36.34 14.35 -34.71
C ALA A 168 36.18 13.40 -33.51
N LEU A 169 36.78 13.70 -32.35
CA LEU A 169 36.58 12.93 -31.13
C LEU A 169 35.15 13.12 -30.61
N LEU A 170 34.70 14.37 -30.53
CA LEU A 170 33.35 14.71 -30.10
C LEU A 170 32.27 14.02 -30.94
N HIS A 171 32.41 14.04 -32.27
CA HIS A 171 31.47 13.39 -33.18
C HIS A 171 31.48 11.86 -33.06
N ARG A 172 32.65 11.24 -32.89
CA ARG A 172 32.75 9.79 -32.64
C ARG A 172 32.04 9.41 -31.34
N MET A 173 32.28 10.14 -30.26
CA MET A 173 31.63 9.89 -28.97
C MET A 173 30.11 10.03 -29.06
N ARG A 174 29.61 11.11 -29.68
CA ARG A 174 28.17 11.32 -29.93
C ARG A 174 27.55 10.17 -30.71
N LYS A 175 28.24 9.71 -31.76
CA LYS A 175 27.80 8.57 -32.56
C LYS A 175 27.72 7.29 -31.72
N SER A 176 28.77 6.96 -30.96
CA SER A 176 28.78 5.79 -30.07
C SER A 176 27.68 5.86 -29.01
N ALA A 177 27.49 7.03 -28.40
CA ALA A 177 26.42 7.26 -27.42
C ALA A 177 25.03 7.07 -28.06
N TYR A 178 24.81 7.61 -29.26
CA TYR A 178 23.55 7.47 -29.97
C TYR A 178 23.24 6.01 -30.33
N GLU A 179 24.21 5.30 -30.92
CA GLU A 179 24.05 3.89 -31.32
C GLU A 179 23.71 2.98 -30.14
N PHE A 180 24.34 3.21 -28.99
CA PHE A 180 24.01 2.50 -27.75
C PHE A 180 22.67 2.95 -27.18
N GLY A 181 22.42 4.27 -27.16
CA GLY A 181 21.18 4.90 -26.69
C GLY A 181 19.93 4.38 -27.39
N ARG A 182 20.03 3.94 -28.65
CA ARG A 182 18.92 3.30 -29.37
C ARG A 182 18.48 1.97 -28.76
N ARG A 183 19.33 1.28 -27.99
CA ARG A 183 19.00 0.00 -27.33
C ARG A 183 18.27 0.18 -25.99
N MET A 184 18.23 1.40 -25.46
CA MET A 184 17.61 1.72 -24.17
C MET A 184 16.27 2.46 -24.29
N VAL A 185 15.74 2.61 -25.50
CA VAL A 185 14.41 3.20 -25.71
C VAL A 185 13.33 2.23 -25.25
N TRP A 186 12.20 2.78 -24.80
CA TRP A 186 11.12 1.97 -24.19
C TRP A 186 10.58 0.85 -25.08
N GLN A 187 10.59 1.02 -26.41
CA GLN A 187 10.19 -0.04 -27.34
C GLN A 187 11.13 -1.25 -27.28
N GLU A 188 12.44 -1.04 -27.21
CA GLU A 188 13.43 -2.11 -27.08
C GLU A 188 13.37 -2.76 -25.70
N VAL A 189 13.21 -1.94 -24.65
CA VAL A 189 13.01 -2.45 -23.28
C VAL A 189 11.76 -3.32 -23.21
N ALA A 190 10.64 -2.88 -23.80
CA ALA A 190 9.42 -3.65 -23.85
C ALA A 190 9.60 -4.97 -24.62
N ALA A 191 10.34 -4.96 -25.73
CA ALA A 191 10.66 -6.17 -26.48
C ALA A 191 11.52 -7.16 -25.68
N LEU A 192 12.49 -6.67 -24.90
CA LEU A 192 13.29 -7.51 -23.99
C LEU A 192 12.43 -8.14 -22.89
N TYR A 193 11.50 -7.39 -22.32
CA TYR A 193 10.55 -7.95 -21.35
C TYR A 193 9.62 -8.98 -21.99
N ALA A 194 9.11 -8.71 -23.20
CA ALA A 194 8.31 -9.67 -23.95
C ALA A 194 9.08 -10.97 -24.22
N ASP A 195 10.34 -10.90 -24.66
CA ASP A 195 11.20 -12.07 -24.85
C ASP A 195 11.42 -12.85 -23.54
N VAL A 196 11.61 -12.15 -22.41
CA VAL A 196 11.72 -12.81 -21.09
C VAL A 196 10.42 -13.54 -20.75
N PHE A 197 9.26 -12.95 -21.02
CA PHE A 197 7.96 -13.58 -20.78
C PHE A 197 7.73 -14.76 -21.72
N ASP A 198 8.03 -14.62 -23.01
CA ASP A 198 7.94 -15.69 -23.99
C ASP A 198 8.88 -16.84 -23.63
N ARG A 199 10.10 -16.56 -23.19
CA ARG A 199 11.02 -17.58 -22.67
C ARG A 199 10.51 -18.22 -21.39
N ALA A 200 9.90 -17.47 -20.47
CA ALA A 200 9.32 -18.05 -19.25
C ALA A 200 8.14 -18.99 -19.56
N VAL A 201 7.33 -18.65 -20.58
CA VAL A 201 6.23 -19.48 -21.09
C VAL A 201 6.77 -20.69 -21.86
N ALA A 202 7.69 -20.48 -22.80
CA ALA A 202 8.23 -21.50 -23.72
C ALA A 202 9.23 -22.46 -23.07
N ALA A 203 10.02 -22.00 -22.10
CA ALA A 203 10.83 -22.88 -21.26
C ALA A 203 9.96 -23.90 -20.54
N GLY A 204 8.63 -23.69 -20.54
CA GLY A 204 7.74 -24.38 -19.68
C GLY A 204 8.26 -24.16 -18.28
N THR A 205 7.70 -23.18 -17.58
CA THR A 205 7.15 -23.63 -16.31
C THR A 205 6.14 -24.74 -16.65
N ARG A 206 6.66 -25.96 -16.89
CA ARG A 206 6.16 -27.13 -16.20
C ARG A 206 6.05 -26.62 -14.77
N LEU A 207 4.85 -26.15 -14.41
CA LEU A 207 4.30 -26.48 -13.11
C LEU A 207 4.77 -27.90 -12.92
N ALA A 208 5.77 -28.10 -12.05
CA ALA A 208 6.33 -29.40 -11.79
C ALA A 208 5.13 -30.35 -11.70
N PRO A 209 5.12 -31.48 -12.43
CA PRO A 209 3.96 -32.36 -12.48
C PRO A 209 3.44 -32.47 -11.05
N ARG A 210 2.17 -32.06 -10.81
CA ARG A 210 1.59 -32.00 -9.46
C ARG A 210 2.09 -33.23 -8.74
N PRO A 211 2.92 -33.12 -7.69
CA PRO A 211 3.46 -34.30 -7.04
C PRO A 211 2.25 -35.17 -6.71
N SER A 212 2.24 -36.38 -7.27
CA SER A 212 1.22 -37.40 -7.03
C SER A 212 0.85 -37.33 -5.55
N ARG A 213 -0.40 -36.97 -5.21
CA ARG A 213 -0.94 -36.77 -3.85
C ARG A 213 0.07 -37.23 -2.79
N LYS A 214 1.05 -36.37 -2.47
CA LYS A 214 1.93 -36.67 -1.35
C LYS A 214 0.99 -36.65 -0.13
N PRO A 215 1.04 -37.64 0.77
CA PRO A 215 0.36 -37.49 2.05
C PRO A 215 0.73 -36.11 2.60
N TRP A 216 -0.26 -35.40 3.10
CA TRP A 216 -0.12 -34.04 3.62
C TRP A 216 0.87 -34.06 4.80
N THR A 217 2.17 -33.95 4.51
CA THR A 217 3.24 -34.00 5.52
C THR A 217 4.39 -33.11 5.06
N ALA A 218 4.28 -31.82 5.39
CA ALA A 218 5.37 -30.94 5.83
C ALA A 218 4.86 -29.49 5.81
N ALA A 219 4.26 -29.10 6.95
CA ALA A 219 4.28 -27.76 7.52
C ALA A 219 4.57 -26.60 6.55
N TYR A 220 3.54 -26.07 5.90
CA TYR A 220 3.45 -24.61 5.89
C TYR A 220 3.36 -24.21 7.36
N GLN A 221 4.49 -23.79 7.95
CA GLN A 221 4.44 -23.10 9.23
C GLN A 221 3.75 -21.77 8.95
N VAL A 222 2.41 -21.77 9.07
CA VAL A 222 1.64 -20.53 9.19
C VAL A 222 2.36 -19.73 10.28
N PRO A 223 2.77 -18.47 10.01
CA PRO A 223 3.49 -17.69 10.99
C PRO A 223 2.70 -17.65 12.28
N GLU A 224 3.42 -17.71 13.40
CA GLU A 224 2.80 -17.61 14.73
C GLU A 224 1.88 -16.39 14.78
N ILE A 225 0.66 -16.60 15.26
CA ILE A 225 -0.32 -15.52 15.40
C ILE A 225 0.19 -14.59 16.50
N LYS A 226 0.45 -13.33 16.14
CA LYS A 226 0.97 -12.33 17.08
C LYS A 226 -0.09 -11.33 17.49
N LEU A 227 -0.18 -11.04 18.79
CA LEU A 227 -1.10 -10.04 19.33
C LEU A 227 -0.52 -8.61 19.33
N ASP A 228 0.73 -8.39 18.90
CA ASP A 228 1.43 -7.10 18.97
C ASP A 228 0.62 -5.92 18.40
N HIS A 229 -0.02 -6.10 17.24
CA HIS A 229 -0.80 -5.02 16.62
C HIS A 229 -2.10 -4.77 17.37
N LEU A 230 -2.79 -5.82 17.82
CA LEU A 230 -3.99 -5.71 18.64
C LEU A 230 -3.69 -4.97 19.95
N LYS A 231 -2.57 -5.32 20.61
CA LYS A 231 -2.07 -4.63 21.80
C LYS A 231 -1.76 -3.17 21.52
N ARG A 232 -1.11 -2.87 20.39
CA ARG A 232 -0.77 -1.49 20.01
C ARG A 232 -2.00 -0.60 19.81
N LEU A 233 -3.09 -1.17 19.27
CA LEU A 233 -4.37 -0.48 19.12
C LEU A 233 -5.19 -0.43 20.41
N THR A 234 -4.76 -1.11 21.48
CA THR A 234 -5.48 -1.20 22.74
C THR A 234 -4.83 -0.36 23.82
N ASP A 235 -5.63 0.41 24.55
CA ASP A 235 -5.20 1.10 25.76
C ASP A 235 -6.01 0.62 26.98
N ASP A 236 -6.02 1.40 28.06
CA ASP A 236 -6.75 1.11 29.30
C ASP A 236 -8.28 1.15 29.14
N THR A 237 -8.79 1.71 28.03
CA THR A 237 -10.22 1.84 27.74
C THR A 237 -10.70 0.70 26.85
N GLY A 238 -10.03 0.45 25.73
CA GLY A 238 -10.46 -0.52 24.74
C GLY A 238 -9.59 -0.46 23.49
N ILE A 239 -10.11 -0.99 22.37
CA ILE A 239 -9.43 -0.93 21.07
C ILE A 239 -9.82 0.34 20.31
N ILE A 240 -8.82 1.11 19.88
CA ILE A 240 -8.99 2.35 19.11
C ILE A 240 -9.43 2.00 17.68
N GLN A 241 -10.44 2.73 17.21
CA GLN A 241 -10.92 2.70 15.84
C GLN A 241 -9.86 3.29 14.92
N HIS A 242 -9.48 2.52 13.91
CA HIS A 242 -8.54 2.91 12.85
C HIS A 242 -7.07 3.06 13.27
N ALA A 243 -6.21 2.89 12.27
CA ALA A 243 -4.78 3.09 12.37
C ALA A 243 -4.30 3.76 11.09
N THR A 244 -3.32 4.65 11.21
CA THR A 244 -2.53 5.11 10.06
C THR A 244 -1.26 4.28 10.02
N TYR A 245 -1.15 3.42 9.00
CA TYR A 245 -0.16 2.34 8.92
C TYR A 245 -0.30 1.36 10.09
N GLY A 246 0.53 1.50 11.13
CA GLY A 246 0.48 0.71 12.35
C GLY A 246 0.38 1.56 13.61
N VAL A 247 0.04 2.85 13.49
CA VAL A 247 -0.08 3.79 14.61
C VAL A 247 -1.56 4.06 14.87
N PRO A 248 -2.07 3.92 16.11
CA PRO A 248 -3.46 4.19 16.44
C PRO A 248 -3.86 5.63 16.10
N ASP A 249 -4.98 5.81 15.40
CA ASP A 249 -5.45 7.13 14.99
C ASP A 249 -6.40 7.73 16.04
N ARG A 250 -5.83 8.45 17.01
CA ARG A 250 -6.55 9.05 18.15
C ARG A 250 -7.51 10.19 17.78
N ARG A 251 -7.60 10.56 16.50
CA ARG A 251 -8.69 11.44 16.02
C ARG A 251 -10.03 10.72 16.09
N PHE A 252 -10.00 9.39 16.05
CA PHE A 252 -11.13 8.52 16.31
C PHE A 252 -11.02 7.96 17.74
N GLY A 253 -12.13 7.45 18.27
CA GLY A 253 -12.16 6.83 19.60
C GLY A 253 -12.30 5.31 19.50
N TYR A 254 -13.35 4.75 20.11
CA TYR A 254 -13.54 3.30 20.29
C TYR A 254 -14.91 2.90 19.78
N THR A 255 -15.06 1.67 19.28
CA THR A 255 -16.38 1.10 18.99
C THR A 255 -16.67 -0.15 19.77
N THR A 256 -17.93 -0.32 20.17
CA THR A 256 -18.45 -1.62 20.60
C THR A 256 -18.30 -2.67 19.49
N ASP A 257 -18.43 -2.27 18.23
CA ASP A 257 -18.18 -3.14 17.07
C ASP A 257 -16.77 -3.75 17.04
N ASP A 258 -15.72 -2.94 17.23
CA ASP A 258 -14.33 -3.40 17.24
C ASP A 258 -14.02 -4.20 18.50
N VAL A 259 -14.50 -3.73 19.66
CA VAL A 259 -14.33 -4.41 20.95
C VAL A 259 -14.99 -5.79 20.91
N ALA A 260 -16.20 -5.91 20.38
CA ALA A 260 -16.90 -7.19 20.31
C ALA A 260 -16.18 -8.18 19.37
N ARG A 261 -15.62 -7.71 18.26
CA ARG A 261 -14.77 -8.55 17.39
C ARG A 261 -13.48 -8.97 18.09
N ALA A 262 -12.84 -8.03 18.79
CA ALA A 262 -11.62 -8.28 19.53
C ALA A 262 -11.84 -9.32 20.63
N LEU A 263 -12.99 -9.30 21.34
CA LEU A 263 -13.39 -10.34 22.30
C LEU A 263 -13.37 -11.73 21.67
N VAL A 264 -13.96 -11.90 20.48
CA VAL A 264 -13.98 -13.21 19.82
C VAL A 264 -12.58 -13.66 19.44
N VAL A 265 -11.75 -12.74 18.94
CA VAL A 265 -10.36 -13.04 18.57
C VAL A 265 -9.56 -13.49 19.79
N VAL A 266 -9.58 -12.74 20.89
CA VAL A 266 -8.78 -13.08 22.08
C VAL A 266 -9.29 -14.34 22.79
N MET A 267 -10.60 -14.62 22.75
CA MET A 267 -11.14 -15.88 23.26
C MET A 267 -10.73 -17.09 22.43
N ALA A 268 -10.75 -16.96 21.10
CA ALA A 268 -10.28 -18.02 20.21
C ALA A 268 -8.76 -18.24 20.36
N TYR A 269 -7.99 -17.17 20.43
CA TYR A 269 -6.55 -17.21 20.62
C TYR A 269 -6.16 -17.86 21.96
N HIS A 270 -6.78 -17.43 23.07
CA HIS A 270 -6.55 -18.06 24.38
C HIS A 270 -6.91 -19.55 24.36
N ARG A 271 -8.04 -19.93 23.73
CA ARG A 271 -8.43 -21.34 23.63
C ARG A 271 -7.39 -22.18 22.87
N GLN A 272 -6.75 -21.61 21.86
CA GLN A 272 -5.76 -22.30 21.04
C GLN A 272 -4.37 -22.35 21.68
N PHE A 273 -3.93 -21.27 22.32
CA PHE A 273 -2.54 -21.12 22.78
C PHE A 273 -2.38 -21.05 24.31
N GLY A 274 -3.46 -20.87 25.07
CA GLY A 274 -3.42 -20.75 26.53
C GLY A 274 -2.74 -19.47 27.04
N ASP A 275 -2.54 -18.47 26.18
CA ASP A 275 -1.78 -17.26 26.48
C ASP A 275 -2.55 -16.33 27.46
N PRO A 276 -2.03 -16.09 28.67
CA PRO A 276 -2.70 -15.25 29.67
C PRO A 276 -2.88 -13.79 29.22
N GLU A 277 -2.07 -13.27 28.30
CA GLU A 277 -2.21 -11.90 27.82
C GLU A 277 -3.53 -11.67 27.07
N ALA A 278 -4.04 -12.72 26.42
CA ALA A 278 -5.34 -12.67 25.77
C ALA A 278 -6.49 -12.48 26.80
N ILE A 279 -6.31 -12.98 28.03
CA ILE A 279 -7.26 -12.77 29.13
C ILE A 279 -7.17 -11.34 29.68
N GLU A 280 -5.98 -10.75 29.73
CA GLU A 280 -5.84 -9.35 30.09
C GLU A 280 -6.55 -8.42 29.10
N LEU A 281 -6.39 -8.68 27.80
CA LEU A 281 -7.12 -7.95 26.75
C LEU A 281 -8.63 -8.18 26.87
N ALA A 282 -9.07 -9.42 27.11
CA ALA A 282 -10.49 -9.74 27.30
C ALA A 282 -11.12 -8.99 28.47
N ASN A 283 -10.39 -8.83 29.59
CA ASN A 283 -10.85 -8.04 30.73
C ASN A 283 -11.09 -6.58 30.35
N ARG A 284 -10.16 -5.95 29.62
CA ARG A 284 -10.31 -4.57 29.13
C ARG A 284 -11.53 -4.44 28.22
N TYR A 285 -11.67 -5.36 27.26
CA TYR A 285 -12.78 -5.36 26.31
C TYR A 285 -14.14 -5.64 26.98
N LEU A 286 -14.21 -6.52 27.98
CA LEU A 286 -15.43 -6.74 28.76
C LEU A 286 -15.79 -5.52 29.59
N SER A 287 -14.81 -4.85 30.20
CA SER A 287 -15.02 -3.61 30.94
C SER A 287 -15.60 -2.51 30.03
N PHE A 288 -15.02 -2.33 28.84
CA PHE A 288 -15.58 -1.44 27.82
C PHE A 288 -17.02 -1.82 27.45
N THR A 289 -17.26 -3.10 27.16
CA THR A 289 -18.58 -3.59 26.73
C THR A 289 -19.62 -3.38 27.83
N GLN A 290 -19.23 -3.57 29.10
CA GLN A 290 -20.07 -3.28 30.26
C GLN A 290 -20.40 -1.78 30.34
N TYR A 291 -19.42 -0.90 30.13
CA TYR A 291 -19.64 0.53 30.14
C TYR A 291 -20.50 1.01 28.95
N ALA A 292 -20.37 0.35 27.80
CA ALA A 292 -21.18 0.62 26.62
C ALA A 292 -22.62 0.12 26.72
N GLN A 293 -22.93 -0.78 27.65
CA GLN A 293 -24.28 -1.30 27.80
C GLN A 293 -25.19 -0.30 28.51
N ARG A 294 -26.27 0.05 27.83
CA ARG A 294 -27.34 0.91 28.32
C ARG A 294 -28.16 0.19 29.40
N PRO A 295 -28.88 0.94 30.25
CA PRO A 295 -29.76 0.36 31.27
C PRO A 295 -30.83 -0.59 30.71
N ASP A 296 -31.30 -0.35 29.49
CA ASP A 296 -32.28 -1.22 28.82
C ASP A 296 -31.67 -2.56 28.33
N GLY A 297 -30.34 -2.68 28.29
CA GLY A 297 -29.62 -3.87 27.82
C GLY A 297 -29.03 -3.75 26.41
N ARG A 298 -29.36 -2.70 25.66
CA ARG A 298 -28.75 -2.42 24.36
C ARG A 298 -27.39 -1.77 24.52
N PHE A 299 -26.62 -1.62 23.44
CA PHE A 299 -25.30 -1.01 23.47
C PHE A 299 -25.25 0.33 22.74
N HIS A 300 -24.50 1.27 23.31
CA HIS A 300 -23.87 2.34 22.53
C HIS A 300 -22.82 1.75 21.59
N ASN A 301 -22.47 2.46 20.52
CA ASN A 301 -21.38 2.08 19.64
C ASN A 301 -20.20 3.03 19.71
N LEU A 302 -20.41 4.33 19.48
CA LEU A 302 -19.34 5.28 19.18
C LEU A 302 -18.93 6.02 20.45
N MET A 303 -17.74 5.68 20.95
CA MET A 303 -17.08 6.47 21.98
C MET A 303 -15.99 7.32 21.36
N ASN A 304 -15.95 8.62 21.65
CA ASN A 304 -14.86 9.49 21.20
C ASN A 304 -13.58 9.26 22.03
N TYR A 305 -12.45 9.82 21.61
CA TYR A 305 -11.17 9.66 22.33
C TYR A 305 -11.18 10.33 23.73
N ALA A 306 -12.11 11.27 23.97
CA ALA A 306 -12.39 11.84 25.29
C ALA A 306 -13.23 10.92 26.20
N ARG A 307 -13.46 9.67 25.78
CA ARG A 307 -14.18 8.61 26.51
C ARG A 307 -15.66 8.94 26.77
N GLN A 308 -16.29 9.64 25.84
CA GLN A 308 -17.72 9.95 25.86
C GLN A 308 -18.42 9.22 24.72
N PHE A 309 -19.53 8.56 25.03
CA PHE A 309 -20.43 8.05 23.99
C PHE A 309 -21.09 9.24 23.28
N VAL A 310 -20.97 9.26 21.96
CA VAL A 310 -21.49 10.34 21.09
C VAL A 310 -22.70 9.90 20.27
N ASP A 311 -23.11 8.65 20.39
CA ASP A 311 -24.32 8.10 19.79
C ASP A 311 -25.43 7.89 20.83
N GLU A 312 -26.69 8.06 20.43
CA GLU A 312 -27.85 7.74 21.28
C GLU A 312 -27.99 6.23 21.51
N GLN A 313 -27.70 5.44 20.48
CA GLN A 313 -27.75 3.99 20.47
C GLN A 313 -26.93 3.43 19.30
N GLY A 314 -26.25 2.30 19.52
CA GLY A 314 -25.57 1.56 18.47
C GLY A 314 -26.53 0.88 17.50
N SER A 315 -26.09 0.74 16.25
CA SER A 315 -26.84 0.10 15.16
C SER A 315 -27.26 -1.35 15.47
N GLU A 316 -28.15 -1.93 14.66
CA GLU A 316 -28.46 -3.37 14.75
C GLU A 316 -27.20 -4.24 14.62
N ASP A 317 -26.27 -3.88 13.72
CA ASP A 317 -24.99 -4.57 13.56
C ASP A 317 -24.19 -4.54 14.88
N THR A 318 -24.22 -3.42 15.61
CA THR A 318 -23.61 -3.29 16.94
C THR A 318 -24.24 -4.23 17.95
N GLN A 319 -25.58 -4.28 18.00
CA GLN A 319 -26.28 -5.18 18.93
C GLN A 319 -25.95 -6.65 18.64
N GLY A 320 -25.96 -7.05 17.36
CA GLY A 320 -25.60 -8.39 16.94
C GLY A 320 -24.14 -8.74 17.25
N ARG A 321 -23.20 -7.83 16.95
CA ARG A 321 -21.77 -8.03 17.23
C ARG A 321 -21.50 -8.14 18.72
N ALA A 322 -22.10 -7.29 19.54
CA ALA A 322 -21.98 -7.37 21.00
C ALA A 322 -22.42 -8.75 21.53
N LEU A 323 -23.57 -9.27 21.07
CA LEU A 323 -24.00 -10.63 21.40
C LEU A 323 -22.99 -11.68 20.94
N TRP A 324 -22.42 -11.55 19.74
CA TRP A 324 -21.40 -12.48 19.25
C TRP A 324 -20.14 -12.49 20.13
N GLY A 325 -19.62 -11.32 20.50
CA GLY A 325 -18.49 -11.17 21.41
C GLY A 325 -18.76 -11.74 22.80
N LEU A 326 -19.89 -11.37 23.41
CA LEU A 326 -20.30 -11.85 24.73
C LEU A 326 -20.52 -13.36 24.74
N GLY A 327 -21.16 -13.91 23.71
CA GLY A 327 -21.35 -15.36 23.55
C GLY A 327 -20.02 -16.12 23.47
N ALA A 328 -19.03 -15.58 22.74
CA ALA A 328 -17.70 -16.17 22.66
C ALA A 328 -17.00 -16.18 24.03
N VAL A 329 -17.16 -15.14 24.85
CA VAL A 329 -16.65 -15.09 26.23
C VAL A 329 -17.35 -16.13 27.10
N VAL A 330 -18.69 -16.19 27.07
CA VAL A 330 -19.46 -17.20 27.82
C VAL A 330 -18.98 -18.62 27.51
N ALA A 331 -18.71 -18.91 26.24
CA ALA A 331 -18.27 -20.23 25.80
C ALA A 331 -16.84 -20.58 26.20
N ASN A 332 -15.90 -19.63 26.15
CA ASN A 332 -14.47 -19.94 26.14
C ASN A 332 -13.64 -19.28 27.26
N ALA A 333 -14.18 -18.30 28.00
CA ALA A 333 -13.41 -17.64 29.05
C ALA A 333 -13.05 -18.66 30.15
N PRO A 334 -11.79 -18.72 30.60
CA PRO A 334 -11.35 -19.72 31.58
C PRO A 334 -11.89 -19.43 32.98
N ALA A 335 -11.98 -18.16 33.35
CA ALA A 335 -12.34 -17.70 34.69
C ALA A 335 -13.84 -17.41 34.83
N GLU A 336 -14.41 -17.82 35.96
CA GLU A 336 -15.84 -17.68 36.24
C GLU A 336 -16.33 -16.23 36.30
N PRO A 337 -15.61 -15.25 36.89
CA PRO A 337 -16.07 -13.87 36.92
C PRO A 337 -16.29 -13.26 35.53
N LEU A 338 -15.42 -13.55 34.56
CA LEU A 338 -15.56 -13.08 33.18
C LEU A 338 -16.79 -13.71 32.52
N ARG A 339 -17.00 -15.02 32.72
CA ARG A 339 -18.19 -15.73 32.20
C ARG A 339 -19.47 -15.18 32.79
N ALA A 340 -19.52 -14.97 34.11
CA ALA A 340 -20.69 -14.45 34.80
C ALA A 340 -21.06 -13.05 34.31
N LEU A 341 -20.08 -12.13 34.23
CA LEU A 341 -20.31 -10.79 33.71
C LEU A 341 -20.80 -10.82 32.25
N ALA A 342 -20.16 -11.63 31.40
CA ALA A 342 -20.56 -11.74 30.00
C ALA A 342 -21.96 -12.33 29.84
N ARG A 343 -22.33 -13.33 30.65
CA ARG A 343 -23.67 -13.92 30.68
C ARG A 343 -24.72 -12.88 31.05
N ASP A 344 -24.51 -12.13 32.12
CA ASP A 344 -25.48 -11.15 32.62
C ASP A 344 -25.67 -9.99 31.62
N MET A 345 -24.61 -9.58 30.91
CA MET A 345 -24.72 -8.64 29.78
C MET A 345 -25.45 -9.27 28.59
N PHE A 346 -25.14 -10.52 28.25
CA PHE A 346 -25.73 -11.25 27.13
C PHE A 346 -27.24 -11.43 27.29
N GLU A 347 -27.71 -11.83 28.47
CA GLU A 347 -29.13 -12.08 28.73
C GLU A 347 -29.97 -10.81 28.61
N ARG A 348 -29.47 -9.67 29.11
CA ARG A 348 -30.09 -8.35 28.94
C ARG A 348 -30.16 -7.94 27.47
N ALA A 349 -29.06 -8.10 26.73
CA ALA A 349 -29.02 -7.80 25.30
C ALA A 349 -29.93 -8.73 24.48
N ALA A 350 -29.98 -10.02 24.84
CA ALA A 350 -30.78 -11.02 24.17
C ALA A 350 -32.29 -10.75 24.28
N ALA A 351 -32.74 -9.90 25.22
CA ALA A 351 -34.14 -9.51 25.34
C ALA A 351 -34.66 -8.72 24.12
N HIS A 352 -33.78 -8.03 23.40
CA HIS A 352 -34.14 -7.12 22.30
C HIS A 352 -34.00 -7.74 20.91
N VAL A 353 -33.55 -8.99 20.81
CA VAL A 353 -33.17 -9.60 19.53
C VAL A 353 -34.31 -9.79 18.55
N ALA A 354 -35.55 -9.85 19.02
CA ALA A 354 -36.73 -9.94 18.17
C ALA A 354 -36.90 -8.70 17.26
N GLU A 355 -36.30 -7.58 17.64
CA GLU A 355 -36.33 -6.33 16.88
C GLU A 355 -35.32 -6.29 15.74
N LEU A 356 -34.34 -7.21 15.71
CA LEU A 356 -33.34 -7.25 14.63
C LEU A 356 -34.02 -7.63 13.31
N ALA A 357 -33.80 -6.80 12.29
CA ALA A 357 -34.34 -6.96 10.95
C ALA A 357 -33.24 -7.16 9.91
N HIS A 358 -32.07 -6.57 10.12
CA HIS A 358 -30.96 -6.61 9.17
C HIS A 358 -30.28 -8.00 9.18
N PRO A 359 -30.07 -8.65 8.02
CA PRO A 359 -29.60 -10.04 7.97
C PRO A 359 -28.24 -10.27 8.64
N ARG A 360 -27.33 -9.28 8.59
CA ARG A 360 -26.04 -9.35 9.28
C ARG A 360 -26.17 -9.31 10.79
N ALA A 361 -26.99 -8.38 11.31
CA ALA A 361 -27.22 -8.26 12.74
C ALA A 361 -27.81 -9.56 13.31
N ILE A 362 -28.80 -10.12 12.60
CA ILE A 362 -29.38 -11.42 12.88
C ILE A 362 -28.30 -12.51 12.88
N ALA A 363 -27.46 -12.57 11.84
CA ALA A 363 -26.40 -13.56 11.73
C ALA A 363 -25.38 -13.50 12.88
N TYR A 364 -24.97 -12.30 13.30
CA TYR A 364 -24.09 -12.15 14.47
C TYR A 364 -24.78 -12.61 15.77
N ALA A 365 -26.04 -12.24 15.98
CA ALA A 365 -26.80 -12.67 17.15
C ALA A 365 -26.95 -14.20 17.21
N VAL A 366 -27.24 -14.86 16.08
CA VAL A 366 -27.29 -16.33 15.97
C VAL A 366 -25.94 -16.95 16.34
N CYS A 367 -24.82 -16.41 15.83
CA CYS A 367 -23.48 -16.88 16.21
C CYS A 367 -23.23 -16.76 17.73
N GLY A 368 -23.62 -15.62 18.33
CA GLY A 368 -23.48 -15.39 19.77
C GLY A 368 -24.31 -16.34 20.61
N MET A 369 -25.58 -16.54 20.25
CA MET A 369 -26.47 -17.49 20.94
C MET A 369 -25.99 -18.93 20.79
N TYR A 370 -25.45 -19.31 19.63
CA TYR A 370 -24.85 -20.63 19.45
C TYR A 370 -23.69 -20.84 20.43
N HIS A 371 -22.77 -19.88 20.55
CA HIS A 371 -21.67 -19.95 21.53
C HIS A 371 -22.20 -20.03 22.97
N PHE A 372 -23.20 -19.23 23.33
CA PHE A 372 -23.84 -19.31 24.64
C PHE A 372 -24.36 -20.73 24.94
N LEU A 373 -25.02 -21.37 23.97
CA LEU A 373 -25.57 -22.72 24.10
C LEU A 373 -24.50 -23.81 24.18
N GLN A 374 -23.28 -23.59 23.69
CA GLN A 374 -22.17 -24.54 23.89
C GLN A 374 -21.80 -24.67 25.37
N ARG A 375 -21.97 -23.60 26.16
CA ARG A 375 -21.75 -23.63 27.61
C ARG A 375 -23.02 -24.03 28.37
N TYR A 376 -24.17 -23.51 27.95
CA TYR A 376 -25.45 -23.69 28.63
C TYR A 376 -26.50 -24.31 27.69
N PRO A 377 -26.39 -25.61 27.35
CA PRO A 377 -27.26 -26.26 26.37
C PRO A 377 -28.75 -26.30 26.79
N GLY A 378 -29.01 -26.18 28.10
CA GLY A 378 -30.34 -26.13 28.71
C GLY A 378 -31.01 -24.74 28.70
N ALA A 379 -30.37 -23.70 28.17
CA ALA A 379 -30.95 -22.35 28.09
C ALA A 379 -32.05 -22.28 27.01
N ALA A 380 -33.25 -22.80 27.33
CA ALA A 380 -34.35 -22.97 26.38
C ALA A 380 -34.80 -21.66 25.72
N LEU A 381 -34.80 -20.54 26.45
CA LEU A 381 -35.16 -19.24 25.91
C LEU A 381 -34.15 -18.75 24.85
N ILE A 382 -32.86 -18.95 25.09
CA ILE A 382 -31.80 -18.59 24.13
C ILE A 382 -31.88 -19.48 22.89
N ARG A 383 -32.11 -20.79 23.08
CA ARG A 383 -32.35 -21.72 21.98
C ARG A 383 -33.53 -21.28 21.11
N ARG A 384 -34.66 -20.94 21.73
CA ARG A 384 -35.85 -20.47 21.00
C ARG A 384 -35.53 -19.20 20.20
N ARG A 385 -34.92 -18.20 20.83
CA ARG A 385 -34.54 -16.93 20.15
C ARG A 385 -33.59 -17.17 18.98
N LEU A 386 -32.63 -18.09 19.11
CA LEU A 386 -31.73 -18.47 18.02
C LEU A 386 -32.51 -19.02 16.82
N LEU A 387 -33.45 -19.93 17.07
CA LEU A 387 -34.27 -20.55 16.02
C LEU A 387 -35.22 -19.53 15.37
N ASP A 388 -35.85 -18.67 16.15
CA ASP A 388 -36.73 -17.60 15.63
C ASP A 388 -35.95 -16.65 14.69
N LEU A 389 -34.72 -16.29 15.08
CA LEU A 389 -33.81 -15.49 14.26
C LEU A 389 -33.35 -16.23 13.00
N ALA A 390 -33.05 -17.53 13.13
CA ALA A 390 -32.64 -18.36 12.00
C ALA A 390 -33.75 -18.46 10.95
N GLU A 391 -35.00 -18.66 11.38
CA GLU A 391 -36.17 -18.66 10.49
C GLU A 391 -36.35 -17.33 9.77
N ARG A 392 -36.14 -16.21 10.47
CA ARG A 392 -36.18 -14.88 9.86
C ARG A 392 -35.09 -14.71 8.80
N LEU A 393 -33.86 -15.15 9.09
CA LEU A 393 -32.74 -15.08 8.15
C LEU A 393 -32.96 -15.98 6.92
N ALA A 394 -33.52 -17.18 7.12
CA ALA A 394 -33.92 -18.08 6.05
C ALA A 394 -35.01 -17.45 5.16
N GLY A 395 -36.01 -16.81 5.76
CA GLY A 395 -37.04 -16.07 5.03
C GLY A 395 -36.46 -14.91 4.20
N ILE A 396 -35.50 -14.16 4.74
CA ILE A 396 -34.80 -13.09 4.00
C ILE A 396 -34.08 -13.67 2.78
N TYR A 397 -33.38 -14.80 2.94
CA TYR A 397 -32.70 -15.49 1.84
C TYR A 397 -33.69 -15.91 0.74
N GLU A 398 -34.77 -16.59 1.13
CA GLU A 398 -35.74 -17.14 0.18
C GLU A 398 -36.48 -16.05 -0.61
N ASN A 399 -36.75 -14.91 0.01
CA ASN A 399 -37.36 -13.77 -0.64
C ASN A 399 -36.40 -13.04 -1.61
N SER A 400 -35.11 -13.05 -1.28
CA SER A 400 -34.07 -12.33 -2.04
C SER A 400 -33.43 -13.15 -3.15
N ARG A 401 -33.40 -14.48 -3.01
CA ARG A 401 -32.71 -15.37 -3.97
C ARG A 401 -33.36 -15.35 -5.34
N ARG A 402 -32.53 -15.44 -6.38
CA ARG A 402 -32.90 -15.65 -7.79
C ARG A 402 -32.04 -16.78 -8.38
N ALA A 403 -32.25 -17.11 -9.65
CA ALA A 403 -31.51 -18.20 -10.30
C ALA A 403 -29.98 -17.96 -10.30
N ASP A 404 -29.59 -16.72 -10.59
CA ASP A 404 -28.24 -16.18 -10.71
C ASP A 404 -27.73 -15.46 -9.44
N TRP A 405 -28.59 -15.29 -8.44
CA TRP A 405 -28.30 -14.51 -7.24
C TRP A 405 -28.70 -15.27 -5.97
N ARG A 406 -27.75 -15.95 -5.34
CA ARG A 406 -27.99 -16.82 -4.17
C ARG A 406 -27.57 -16.14 -2.87
N TRP A 407 -28.16 -14.98 -2.58
CA TRP A 407 -27.75 -14.12 -1.46
C TRP A 407 -28.91 -13.57 -0.62
N PHE A 408 -28.59 -13.11 0.60
CA PHE A 408 -29.52 -12.61 1.62
C PHE A 408 -30.02 -11.16 1.40
N GLY A 409 -29.84 -10.61 0.20
CA GLY A 409 -30.24 -9.25 -0.15
C GLY A 409 -29.76 -8.87 -1.53
N GLU A 410 -30.09 -7.65 -1.98
CA GLU A 410 -29.76 -7.13 -3.31
C GLU A 410 -28.26 -6.77 -3.48
N GLU A 411 -27.53 -6.67 -2.37
CA GLU A 411 -26.13 -6.24 -2.34
C GLU A 411 -25.30 -7.16 -1.44
N SER A 412 -24.08 -7.47 -1.89
CA SER A 412 -23.03 -8.11 -1.10
C SER A 412 -21.99 -7.07 -0.73
N THR A 413 -21.69 -6.94 0.56
CA THR A 413 -20.90 -5.83 1.11
C THR A 413 -19.75 -6.34 1.98
N TYR A 414 -19.88 -6.29 3.30
CA TYR A 414 -18.84 -6.69 4.26
C TYR A 414 -19.31 -7.76 5.24
N ALA A 415 -18.35 -8.52 5.80
CA ALA A 415 -18.58 -9.60 6.76
C ALA A 415 -19.52 -10.67 6.21
N ASN A 416 -19.47 -10.87 4.89
CA ASN A 416 -20.45 -11.65 4.14
C ASN A 416 -20.52 -13.11 4.61
N ALA A 417 -19.40 -13.67 5.09
CA ALA A 417 -19.33 -15.04 5.59
C ALA A 417 -20.21 -15.31 6.83
N ARG A 418 -20.71 -14.28 7.52
CA ARG A 418 -21.49 -14.47 8.75
C ARG A 418 -22.89 -15.03 8.52
N MET A 419 -23.55 -14.64 7.43
CA MET A 419 -24.90 -15.12 7.11
C MET A 419 -24.92 -16.63 6.79
N PRO A 420 -24.06 -17.17 5.89
CA PRO A 420 -23.98 -18.62 5.69
C PRO A 420 -23.53 -19.35 6.97
N GLN A 421 -22.57 -18.80 7.72
CA GLN A 421 -22.15 -19.37 9.00
C GLN A 421 -23.32 -19.50 9.99
N ALA A 422 -24.13 -18.45 10.14
CA ALA A 422 -25.28 -18.46 11.04
C ALA A 422 -26.28 -19.56 10.68
N MET A 423 -26.51 -19.82 9.39
CA MET A 423 -27.39 -20.89 8.94
C MET A 423 -26.83 -22.28 9.22
N LEU A 424 -25.53 -22.49 9.01
CA LEU A 424 -24.88 -23.75 9.37
C LEU A 424 -24.92 -24.00 10.90
N LEU A 425 -24.69 -22.97 11.71
CA LEU A 425 -24.81 -23.07 13.17
C LEU A 425 -26.27 -23.32 13.62
N ALA A 426 -27.24 -22.70 12.95
CA ALA A 426 -28.66 -22.96 13.21
C ALA A 426 -29.04 -24.41 12.87
N TYR A 427 -28.49 -24.99 11.80
CA TYR A 427 -28.65 -26.41 11.48
C TYR A 427 -28.09 -27.31 12.58
N GLU A 428 -26.93 -27.01 13.16
CA GLU A 428 -26.39 -27.83 14.27
C GLU A 428 -27.32 -27.87 15.49
N VAL A 429 -28.10 -26.80 15.72
CA VAL A 429 -29.05 -26.69 16.84
C VAL A 429 -30.41 -27.29 16.52
N SER A 430 -30.92 -27.07 15.30
CA SER A 430 -32.28 -27.46 14.86
C SER A 430 -32.35 -28.82 14.19
N ARG A 431 -31.27 -29.23 13.51
CA ARG A 431 -31.24 -30.30 12.49
C ARG A 431 -32.22 -30.09 11.33
N ASP A 432 -32.62 -28.85 11.08
CA ASP A 432 -33.43 -28.51 9.92
C ASP A 432 -32.55 -28.40 8.66
N GLU A 433 -32.75 -29.34 7.73
CA GLU A 433 -32.08 -29.41 6.43
C GLU A 433 -32.23 -28.14 5.58
N ARG A 434 -33.28 -27.34 5.81
CA ARG A 434 -33.44 -26.03 5.17
C ARG A 434 -32.31 -25.08 5.54
N HIS A 435 -31.94 -25.00 6.81
CA HIS A 435 -30.83 -24.18 7.28
C HIS A 435 -29.49 -24.65 6.69
N LEU A 436 -29.27 -25.96 6.62
CA LEU A 436 -28.06 -26.52 6.02
C LEU A 436 -27.94 -26.14 4.54
N ARG A 437 -29.01 -26.37 3.77
CA ARG A 437 -29.07 -26.04 2.34
C ARG A 437 -28.80 -24.57 2.10
N ILE A 438 -29.48 -23.67 2.81
CA ILE A 438 -29.29 -22.21 2.66
C ILE A 438 -27.84 -21.82 3.00
N GLY A 439 -27.30 -22.37 4.10
CA GLY A 439 -25.92 -22.11 4.52
C GLY A 439 -24.89 -22.50 3.46
N LEU A 440 -25.03 -23.69 2.88
CA LEU A 440 -24.14 -24.19 1.83
C LEU A 440 -24.31 -23.43 0.51
N GLU A 441 -25.56 -23.24 0.03
CA GLU A 441 -25.83 -22.50 -1.21
C GLU A 441 -25.27 -21.07 -1.16
N ALA A 442 -25.45 -20.37 -0.04
CA ALA A 442 -24.93 -19.03 0.13
C ALA A 442 -23.41 -18.99 0.31
N LEU A 443 -22.81 -20.03 0.92
CA LEU A 443 -21.36 -20.14 1.06
C LEU A 443 -20.70 -20.39 -0.31
N ASP A 444 -21.24 -21.31 -1.10
CA ASP A 444 -20.77 -21.57 -2.47
C ASP A 444 -20.88 -20.33 -3.34
N PHE A 445 -22.00 -19.59 -3.21
CA PHE A 445 -22.17 -18.32 -3.90
C PHE A 445 -21.12 -17.29 -3.45
N LEU A 446 -20.88 -17.14 -2.14
CA LEU A 446 -19.84 -16.25 -1.63
C LEU A 446 -18.45 -16.62 -2.16
N ILE A 447 -18.10 -17.89 -2.19
CA ILE A 447 -16.83 -18.38 -2.75
C ILE A 447 -16.76 -18.02 -4.23
N SER A 448 -17.83 -18.23 -5.01
CA SER A 448 -17.87 -17.87 -6.42
C SER A 448 -17.71 -16.36 -6.67
N MET A 449 -18.18 -15.51 -5.74
CA MET A 449 -18.02 -14.06 -5.81
C MET A 449 -16.65 -13.57 -5.35
N THR A 450 -15.92 -14.37 -4.59
CA THR A 450 -14.66 -13.96 -3.92
C THR A 450 -13.44 -14.73 -4.43
N TYR A 451 -13.59 -15.59 -5.42
CA TYR A 451 -12.49 -16.25 -6.10
C TYR A 451 -12.53 -15.96 -7.61
N ARG A 452 -11.43 -15.42 -8.14
CA ARG A 452 -11.24 -15.13 -9.56
C ARG A 452 -9.91 -15.69 -10.03
N ASP A 453 -9.91 -16.44 -11.11
CA ASP A 453 -8.71 -17.03 -11.72
C ASP A 453 -7.82 -17.84 -10.73
N GLY A 454 -8.45 -18.49 -9.74
CA GLY A 454 -7.77 -19.27 -8.70
C GLY A 454 -7.23 -18.44 -7.52
N HIS A 455 -7.49 -17.13 -7.48
CA HIS A 455 -7.08 -16.22 -6.42
C HIS A 455 -8.27 -15.68 -5.65
N PHE A 456 -8.10 -15.48 -4.34
CA PHE A 456 -9.08 -14.81 -3.51
C PHE A 456 -9.06 -13.29 -3.78
N ASP A 457 -10.23 -12.72 -4.03
CA ASP A 457 -10.42 -11.33 -4.46
C ASP A 457 -11.68 -10.76 -3.77
N PHE A 458 -11.48 -9.75 -2.91
CA PHE A 458 -12.53 -9.18 -2.09
C PHE A 458 -13.56 -8.38 -2.90
N ILE A 459 -14.72 -8.14 -2.29
CA ILE A 459 -15.69 -7.19 -2.83
C ILE A 459 -15.28 -5.78 -2.37
N GLY A 460 -14.84 -4.95 -3.32
CA GLY A 460 -14.42 -3.58 -3.05
C GLY A 460 -15.53 -2.74 -2.41
N ASN A 461 -15.16 -1.89 -1.45
CA ASN A 461 -16.12 -1.04 -0.74
C ASN A 461 -16.52 0.24 -1.49
N GLN A 462 -15.86 0.55 -2.61
CA GLN A 462 -16.27 1.63 -3.53
C GLN A 462 -17.30 1.13 -4.54
N GLY A 463 -18.57 1.05 -4.11
CA GLY A 463 -19.71 0.67 -4.95
C GLY A 463 -20.31 -0.70 -4.62
N TRP A 464 -19.62 -1.50 -3.80
CA TRP A 464 -20.03 -2.85 -3.39
C TRP A 464 -20.36 -3.77 -4.59
N TYR A 465 -20.97 -4.93 -4.34
CA TYR A 465 -21.48 -5.77 -5.42
C TYR A 465 -23.00 -5.82 -5.35
N ARG A 466 -23.66 -5.20 -6.33
CA ARG A 466 -25.12 -5.20 -6.47
C ARG A 466 -25.56 -6.18 -7.55
N ARG A 467 -26.72 -6.81 -7.36
CA ARG A 467 -27.31 -7.70 -8.36
C ARG A 467 -27.44 -6.99 -9.72
N GLY A 468 -26.96 -7.62 -10.78
CA GLY A 468 -26.99 -7.09 -12.15
C GLY A 468 -25.98 -5.97 -12.44
N GLY A 469 -25.15 -5.59 -11.47
CA GLY A 469 -24.05 -4.63 -11.65
C GLY A 469 -22.69 -5.32 -11.77
N GLU A 470 -21.65 -4.52 -11.97
CA GLU A 470 -20.26 -4.98 -11.87
C GLU A 470 -19.79 -4.93 -10.41
N ARG A 471 -18.97 -5.92 -10.03
CA ARG A 471 -18.36 -5.98 -8.70
C ARG A 471 -17.24 -4.93 -8.60
N ALA A 472 -17.29 -4.09 -7.58
CA ALA A 472 -16.22 -3.14 -7.29
C ALA A 472 -14.87 -3.84 -7.00
N VAL A 473 -13.78 -3.30 -7.57
CA VAL A 473 -12.41 -3.89 -7.52
C VAL A 473 -11.47 -3.13 -6.55
N GLN A 474 -11.81 -1.90 -6.13
CA GLN A 474 -10.96 -1.10 -5.23
C GLN A 474 -11.40 -1.21 -3.76
N ASP A 475 -10.44 -1.57 -2.90
CA ASP A 475 -10.60 -1.59 -1.44
C ASP A 475 -9.93 -0.38 -0.79
N ARG A 476 -10.69 0.40 0.00
CA ARG A 476 -10.10 1.33 0.98
C ARG A 476 -10.32 0.93 2.44
N THR A 477 -11.24 0.00 2.74
CA THR A 477 -11.50 -0.54 4.08
C THR A 477 -12.43 -1.75 3.99
N GLY A 478 -11.88 -2.97 3.93
CA GLY A 478 -12.65 -4.22 4.02
C GLY A 478 -12.40 -4.93 5.36
N PRO A 479 -13.39 -5.16 6.23
CA PRO A 479 -13.22 -6.02 7.40
C PRO A 479 -13.00 -7.51 7.03
N ASP A 480 -13.22 -7.88 5.77
CA ASP A 480 -12.96 -9.22 5.25
C ASP A 480 -11.47 -9.46 4.93
N ALA A 481 -10.65 -8.40 4.82
CA ALA A 481 -9.20 -8.48 4.58
C ALA A 481 -8.42 -9.32 5.61
N ALA A 482 -9.02 -9.61 6.77
CA ALA A 482 -8.42 -10.40 7.85
C ALA A 482 -8.76 -11.91 7.81
N ARG A 483 -9.34 -12.45 6.73
CA ARG A 483 -9.77 -13.88 6.66
C ARG A 483 -9.18 -14.71 5.53
N SER A 484 -8.06 -14.31 4.94
CA SER A 484 -7.40 -15.06 3.84
C SER A 484 -6.06 -15.69 4.21
N THR A 485 -5.96 -16.32 5.39
CA THR A 485 -4.93 -17.32 5.67
C THR A 485 -5.57 -18.46 6.45
N GLY A 486 -6.15 -19.41 5.69
CA GLY A 486 -6.52 -20.74 6.16
C GLY A 486 -5.78 -21.76 5.33
#